data_AF-A0A5R8M2V5-F1
#
_entry.id   AF-A0A5R8M2V5-F1
#
_cell.length_a   1.000
_cell.length_b   1.000
_cell.length_c   1.000
_cell.angle_alpha   90.00
_cell.angle_beta   90.00
_cell.angle_gamma   90.00
#
_symmetry.space_group_name_H-M   'P 1'
#
loop_
_entity.id
_entity.type
_entity.pdbx_description
1 polymer ?
#
loop_
_entity_poly.entity_id
_entity_poly.type
_entity_poly.pdbx_seq_one_letter_code
_entity_poly.pdbx_strand_id
1 'polypeptide(L)'
;MELEELQANWMAMSQELEKQKKLTNEIILKMTRNNYRNKFSKLNNYENVGAIICYILAGFILFNFWKLDTLYLKLSGVFTLAFLTILPTLVLRALHRIKNLDILTKSYRENLITYTKEKKRLLKLQQIAIAVSFISLLFSPALALKLLRDKTLILSEMKPEQIIAIVFVIVLMVFVSRWGYRSYKKVTNSAEALLEDLEA
;
A
#
# COMPACT_ATOMS: atom_id res chain seq x y z
N MET A 1 44.49 -1.20 -49.11
CA MET A 1 43.48 -0.85 -48.09
C MET A 1 44.09 0.29 -47.32
N GLU A 2 43.64 1.50 -47.62
CA GLU A 2 44.28 2.75 -47.21
C GLU A 2 44.16 2.89 -45.69
N LEU A 3 45.26 3.26 -45.01
CA LEU A 3 45.29 3.48 -43.56
C LEU A 3 44.20 4.48 -43.10
N GLU A 4 43.84 5.42 -43.97
CA GLU A 4 42.77 6.39 -43.76
C GLU A 4 41.38 5.74 -43.69
N GLU A 5 41.10 4.71 -44.50
CA GLU A 5 39.82 3.98 -44.47
C GLU A 5 39.66 3.18 -43.16
N LEU A 6 40.75 2.63 -42.63
CA LEU A 6 40.75 1.92 -41.34
C LEU A 6 40.51 2.87 -40.17
N GLN A 7 41.13 4.06 -40.19
CA GLN A 7 40.94 5.07 -39.15
C GLN A 7 39.52 5.67 -39.20
N ALA A 8 38.98 5.90 -40.40
CA ALA A 8 37.60 6.34 -40.60
C ALA A 8 36.59 5.30 -40.10
N ASN A 9 36.79 4.02 -40.42
CA ASN A 9 35.94 2.93 -39.94
C ASN A 9 35.99 2.74 -38.42
N TRP A 10 37.15 2.93 -37.79
CA TRP A 10 37.28 2.83 -36.33
C TRP A 10 36.61 3.99 -35.59
N MET A 11 36.69 5.20 -36.14
CA MET A 11 35.97 6.38 -35.64
C MET A 11 34.45 6.21 -35.74
N ALA A 12 33.96 5.71 -36.89
CA ALA A 12 32.54 5.42 -37.08
C ALA A 12 32.05 4.34 -36.10
N MET A 13 32.81 3.26 -35.92
CA MET A 13 32.50 2.18 -34.98
C MET A 13 32.50 2.64 -33.52
N SER A 14 33.43 3.54 -33.15
CA SER A 14 33.48 4.14 -31.80
C SER A 14 32.25 5.04 -31.54
N GLN A 15 31.82 5.83 -32.53
CA GLN A 15 30.60 6.64 -32.42
C GLN A 15 29.34 5.78 -32.33
N GLU A 16 29.25 4.68 -33.06
CA GLU A 16 28.13 3.73 -32.95
C GLU A 16 28.11 3.04 -31.58
N LEU A 17 29.27 2.65 -31.06
CA LEU A 17 29.40 2.10 -29.70
C LEU A 17 28.92 3.10 -28.64
N GLU A 18 29.29 4.37 -28.74
CA GLU A 18 28.79 5.40 -27.83
C GLU A 18 27.26 5.60 -27.93
N LYS A 19 26.73 5.61 -29.16
CA LYS A 19 25.27 5.71 -29.38
C LYS A 19 24.53 4.49 -28.82
N GLN A 20 25.04 3.28 -29.04
CA GLN A 20 24.49 2.06 -28.47
C GLN A 20 24.57 2.06 -26.94
N LYS A 21 25.67 2.53 -26.35
CA LYS A 21 25.82 2.64 -24.90
C LYS A 21 24.80 3.61 -24.30
N LYS A 22 24.55 4.75 -24.96
CA LYS A 22 23.50 5.71 -24.57
C LYS A 22 22.10 5.10 -24.67
N LEU A 23 21.79 4.44 -25.79
CA LEU A 23 20.50 3.77 -26.00
C LEU A 23 20.27 2.64 -24.98
N THR A 24 21.28 1.82 -24.72
CA THR A 24 21.23 0.74 -23.72
C THR A 24 21.03 1.28 -22.32
N ASN A 25 21.73 2.34 -21.93
CA ASN A 25 21.49 3.01 -20.64
C ASN A 25 20.07 3.57 -20.54
N GLU A 26 19.55 4.16 -21.61
CA GLU A 26 18.17 4.67 -21.64
C GLU A 26 17.13 3.54 -21.53
N ILE A 27 17.38 2.41 -22.19
CA ILE A 27 16.53 1.21 -22.12
C ILE A 27 16.57 0.62 -20.71
N ILE A 28 17.75 0.47 -20.09
CA ILE A 28 17.91 -0.01 -18.71
C ILE A 28 17.16 0.90 -17.75
N LEU A 29 17.32 2.22 -17.86
CA LEU A 29 16.60 3.19 -17.02
C LEU A 29 15.08 3.12 -17.21
N LYS A 30 14.58 3.01 -18.45
CA LYS A 30 13.15 2.84 -18.75
C LYS A 30 12.61 1.52 -18.18
N MET A 31 13.36 0.43 -18.31
CA MET A 31 13.00 -0.89 -17.78
C MET A 31 12.96 -0.89 -16.25
N THR A 32 13.94 -0.28 -15.57
CA THR A 32 13.96 -0.15 -14.11
C THR A 32 12.81 0.71 -13.60
N ARG A 33 12.53 1.84 -14.25
CA ARG A 33 11.35 2.68 -13.95
C ARG A 33 10.05 1.91 -14.14
N ASN A 34 9.92 1.13 -15.21
CA ASN A 34 8.72 0.36 -15.50
C ASN A 34 8.52 -0.78 -14.50
N ASN A 35 9.57 -1.53 -14.16
CA ASN A 35 9.54 -2.57 -13.15
C ASN A 35 9.19 -2.02 -11.76
N TYR A 36 9.76 -0.88 -11.40
CA TYR A 36 9.41 -0.16 -10.18
C TYR A 36 7.91 0.20 -10.18
N ARG A 37 7.44 0.92 -11.20
CA ARG A 37 6.02 1.30 -11.32
C ARG A 37 5.08 0.10 -11.33
N ASN A 38 5.46 -1.00 -11.98
CA ASN A 38 4.65 -2.22 -12.05
C ASN A 38 4.51 -2.88 -10.68
N LYS A 39 5.59 -2.98 -9.88
CA LYS A 39 5.53 -3.52 -8.51
C LYS A 39 4.56 -2.71 -7.63
N PHE A 40 4.64 -1.38 -7.67
CA PHE A 40 3.71 -0.52 -6.93
C PHE A 40 2.30 -0.48 -7.53
N SER A 41 2.12 -0.71 -8.83
CA SER A 41 0.80 -0.78 -9.46
C SER A 41 0.00 -1.99 -8.99
N LYS A 42 0.65 -3.17 -8.87
CA LYS A 42 0.01 -4.38 -8.35
C LYS A 42 -0.45 -4.16 -6.92
N LEU A 43 0.43 -3.57 -6.09
CA LEU A 43 0.11 -3.20 -4.72
C LEU A 43 -1.05 -2.21 -4.64
N ASN A 44 -1.07 -1.21 -5.52
CA ASN A 44 -2.15 -0.22 -5.59
C ASN A 44 -3.49 -0.82 -6.02
N ASN A 45 -3.48 -1.83 -6.89
CA ASN A 45 -4.70 -2.51 -7.28
C ASN A 45 -5.29 -3.31 -6.11
N TYR A 46 -4.47 -4.00 -5.31
CA TYR A 46 -4.95 -4.68 -4.11
C TYR A 46 -5.54 -3.70 -3.08
N GLU A 47 -4.89 -2.55 -2.87
CA GLU A 47 -5.41 -1.52 -1.97
C GLU A 47 -6.67 -0.86 -2.49
N ASN A 48 -6.80 -0.61 -3.80
CA ASN A 48 -8.01 -0.06 -4.38
C ASN A 48 -9.20 -1.00 -4.16
N VAL A 49 -9.02 -2.31 -4.34
CA VAL A 49 -10.07 -3.30 -4.06
C VAL A 49 -10.45 -3.28 -2.58
N GLY A 50 -9.47 -3.24 -1.68
CA GLY A 50 -9.72 -3.11 -0.24
C GLY A 50 -10.45 -1.83 0.12
N ALA A 51 -10.05 -0.69 -0.45
CA ALA A 51 -10.67 0.61 -0.23
C ALA A 51 -12.12 0.65 -0.70
N ILE A 52 -12.45 0.04 -1.85
CA ILE A 52 -13.83 -0.08 -2.33
C ILE A 52 -14.69 -0.83 -1.32
N ILE A 53 -14.19 -1.95 -0.79
CA ILE A 53 -14.90 -2.73 0.25
C ILE A 53 -15.11 -1.88 1.50
N CYS A 54 -14.08 -1.12 1.94
CA CYS A 54 -14.21 -0.19 3.07
C CYS A 54 -15.27 0.90 2.81
N TYR A 55 -15.34 1.48 1.62
CA TYR A 55 -16.35 2.48 1.32
C TYR A 55 -17.77 1.91 1.25
N ILE A 56 -17.93 0.69 0.73
CA ILE A 56 -19.22 -0.02 0.73
C ILE A 56 -19.70 -0.26 2.17
N LEU A 57 -18.82 -0.76 3.05
CA LEU A 57 -19.15 -0.93 4.47
C LEU A 57 -19.47 0.41 5.15
N ALA A 58 -18.72 1.47 4.86
CA ALA A 58 -18.98 2.79 5.40
C ALA A 58 -20.37 3.30 4.97
N GLY A 59 -20.74 3.11 3.70
CA GLY A 59 -22.09 3.41 3.21
C GLY A 59 -23.18 2.64 3.97
N PHE A 60 -22.98 1.33 4.17
CA PHE A 60 -23.92 0.49 4.91
C PHE A 60 -24.14 0.97 6.37
N ILE A 61 -23.05 1.39 7.04
CA ILE A 61 -23.11 1.94 8.40
C ILE A 61 -23.85 3.28 8.41
N LEU A 62 -23.63 4.15 7.42
CA LEU A 62 -24.32 5.44 7.30
C LEU A 62 -25.85 5.27 7.11
N PHE A 63 -26.29 4.33 6.26
CA PHE A 63 -27.73 4.08 6.06
C PHE A 63 -28.41 3.56 7.31
N ASN A 64 -27.73 2.72 8.10
CA ASN A 64 -28.26 2.16 9.34
C ASN A 64 -27.93 3.01 10.58
N PHE A 65 -27.34 4.21 10.40
CA PHE A 65 -26.87 5.03 11.50
C PHE A 65 -28.00 5.48 12.46
N TRP A 66 -29.22 5.51 11.94
CA TRP A 66 -30.44 5.83 12.67
C TRP A 66 -30.80 4.79 13.75
N LYS A 67 -30.31 3.54 13.64
CA LYS A 67 -30.56 2.48 14.63
C LYS A 67 -29.67 2.56 15.88
N LEU A 68 -28.70 3.49 15.91
CA LEU A 68 -27.78 3.63 17.05
C LEU A 68 -28.36 4.63 18.05
N ASP A 69 -29.16 4.14 19.00
CA ASP A 69 -29.82 5.02 19.98
C ASP A 69 -28.86 5.53 21.06
N THR A 70 -27.87 4.73 21.46
CA THR A 70 -26.98 5.07 22.59
C THR A 70 -25.77 5.88 22.14
N LEU A 71 -25.32 6.80 23.01
CA LEU A 71 -24.17 7.66 22.75
C LEU A 71 -22.87 6.87 22.51
N TYR A 72 -22.67 5.76 23.22
CA TYR A 72 -21.55 4.85 23.01
C TYR A 72 -21.56 4.21 21.60
N LEU A 73 -22.73 3.77 21.13
CA LEU A 73 -22.91 3.20 19.79
C LEU A 73 -22.68 4.28 18.72
N LYS A 74 -23.21 5.49 18.90
CA LYS A 74 -22.95 6.60 17.97
C LYS A 74 -21.48 6.95 17.87
N LEU A 75 -20.76 7.09 19.01
CA LEU A 75 -19.33 7.40 19.03
C LEU A 75 -18.49 6.32 18.33
N SER A 76 -18.74 5.06 18.65
CA SER A 76 -18.05 3.95 18.01
C SER A 76 -18.38 3.86 16.51
N GLY A 77 -19.62 4.14 16.10
CA GLY A 77 -20.01 4.19 14.69
C GLY A 77 -19.29 5.30 13.91
N VAL A 78 -19.20 6.50 14.48
CA VAL A 78 -18.43 7.62 13.89
C VAL A 78 -16.94 7.28 13.81
N PHE A 79 -16.37 6.69 14.87
CA PHE A 79 -14.98 6.25 14.89
C PHE A 79 -14.70 5.21 13.80
N THR A 80 -15.56 4.21 13.66
CA THR A 80 -15.44 3.19 12.62
C THR A 80 -15.60 3.78 11.22
N LEU A 81 -16.51 4.73 11.00
CA LEU A 81 -16.63 5.45 9.72
C LEU A 81 -15.37 6.26 9.38
N ALA A 82 -14.84 7.01 10.34
CA ALA A 82 -13.61 7.76 10.17
C ALA A 82 -12.44 6.80 9.86
N PHE A 83 -12.37 5.67 10.55
CA PHE A 83 -11.37 4.64 10.31
C PHE A 83 -11.48 4.05 8.89
N LEU A 84 -12.67 3.65 8.45
CA LEU A 84 -12.91 3.05 7.13
C LEU A 84 -12.68 4.03 5.96
N THR A 85 -12.60 5.34 6.21
CA THR A 85 -12.42 6.35 5.16
C THR A 85 -11.02 6.97 5.20
N ILE A 86 -10.52 7.35 6.37
CA ILE A 86 -9.23 8.05 6.54
C ILE A 86 -8.04 7.11 6.26
N LEU A 87 -8.11 5.85 6.69
CA LEU A 87 -7.01 4.90 6.45
C LEU A 87 -6.78 4.54 4.98
N PRO A 88 -7.80 4.07 4.23
CA PRO A 88 -7.60 3.73 2.83
C PRO A 88 -7.15 4.94 2.01
N THR A 89 -7.66 6.14 2.30
CA THR A 89 -7.20 7.37 1.63
C THR A 89 -5.74 7.69 1.92
N LEU A 90 -5.28 7.56 3.18
CA LEU A 90 -3.89 7.79 3.55
C LEU A 90 -2.93 6.77 2.92
N VAL A 91 -3.30 5.49 2.93
CA VAL A 91 -2.49 4.41 2.34
C VAL A 91 -2.36 4.60 0.84
N LEU A 92 -3.47 4.86 0.13
CA LEU A 92 -3.47 5.14 -1.30
C LEU A 92 -2.62 6.37 -1.64
N ARG A 93 -2.73 7.44 -0.86
CA ARG A 93 -1.93 8.66 -1.07
C ARG A 93 -0.43 8.41 -0.89
N ALA A 94 -0.04 7.69 0.16
CA ALA A 94 1.36 7.32 0.39
C ALA A 94 1.91 6.43 -0.73
N LEU A 95 1.11 5.47 -1.19
CA LEU A 95 1.48 4.55 -2.26
C LEU A 95 1.60 5.26 -3.62
N HIS A 96 0.66 6.16 -3.92
CA HIS A 96 0.71 6.99 -5.12
C HIS A 96 1.96 7.87 -5.14
N ARG A 97 2.32 8.46 -3.98
CA ARG A 97 3.53 9.28 -3.85
C ARG A 97 4.80 8.49 -4.14
N ILE A 98 4.93 7.29 -3.60
CA ILE A 98 6.09 6.41 -3.86
C ILE A 98 6.12 5.95 -5.33
N LYS A 99 4.98 5.60 -5.91
CA LYS A 99 4.86 5.18 -7.31
C LYS A 99 5.25 6.27 -8.32
N ASN A 100 4.93 7.52 -8.00
CA ASN A 100 5.19 8.69 -8.85
C ASN A 100 6.48 9.43 -8.50
N LEU A 101 7.35 8.86 -7.65
CA LEU A 101 8.71 9.38 -7.51
C LEU A 101 9.41 9.35 -8.86
N ASP A 102 9.90 10.50 -9.29
CA ASP A 102 10.59 10.62 -10.56
C ASP A 102 12.05 10.23 -10.40
N ILE A 103 12.30 8.94 -10.58
CA ILE A 103 13.60 8.28 -10.37
C ILE A 103 14.67 8.78 -11.36
N LEU A 104 14.32 9.61 -12.36
CA LEU A 104 15.24 10.03 -13.43
C LEU A 104 15.64 11.52 -13.41
N THR A 105 14.93 12.39 -12.67
CA THR A 105 15.19 13.83 -12.75
C THR A 105 16.15 14.37 -11.69
N LYS A 106 16.38 13.63 -10.60
CA LYS A 106 17.29 14.03 -9.52
C LYS A 106 18.53 13.15 -9.48
N SER A 107 19.58 13.67 -8.82
CA SER A 107 20.79 12.90 -8.51
C SER A 107 20.43 11.60 -7.77
N TYR A 108 21.13 10.52 -8.09
CA TYR A 108 20.92 9.17 -7.52
C TYR A 108 20.77 9.20 -5.98
N ARG A 109 21.67 9.91 -5.29
CA ARG A 109 21.64 10.07 -3.83
C ARG A 109 20.35 10.72 -3.33
N GLU A 110 19.86 11.75 -4.02
CA GLU A 110 18.63 12.44 -3.62
C GLU A 110 17.39 11.55 -3.81
N ASN A 111 17.37 10.75 -4.89
CA ASN A 111 16.29 9.80 -5.14
C ASN A 111 16.25 8.70 -4.09
N LEU A 112 17.41 8.15 -3.70
CA LEU A 112 17.49 7.11 -2.67
C LEU A 112 17.08 7.65 -1.30
N ILE A 113 17.54 8.85 -0.91
CA ILE A 113 17.11 9.51 0.34
C ILE A 113 15.60 9.74 0.36
N THR A 114 15.04 10.25 -0.75
CA THR A 114 13.61 10.51 -0.87
C THR A 114 12.79 9.21 -0.80
N TYR A 115 13.24 8.17 -1.50
CA TYR A 115 12.63 6.85 -1.49
C TYR A 115 12.60 6.24 -0.09
N THR A 116 13.74 6.20 0.60
CA THR A 116 13.85 5.61 1.95
C THR A 116 12.99 6.36 2.96
N LYS A 117 12.87 7.68 2.82
CA LYS A 117 11.96 8.50 3.64
C LYS A 117 10.50 8.13 3.42
N GLU A 118 10.06 8.01 2.17
CA GLU A 118 8.67 7.65 1.86
C GLU A 118 8.36 6.18 2.22
N LYS A 119 9.30 5.25 1.99
CA LYS A 119 9.23 3.86 2.48
C LYS A 119 8.97 3.82 3.98
N LYS A 120 9.75 4.56 4.77
CA LYS A 120 9.59 4.61 6.24
C LYS A 120 8.23 5.16 6.65
N ARG A 121 7.72 6.18 5.94
CA ARG A 121 6.36 6.72 6.17
C ARG A 121 5.29 5.68 5.89
N LEU A 122 5.39 4.98 4.76
CA LEU A 122 4.42 3.96 4.38
C LEU A 122 4.39 2.80 5.38
N LEU A 123 5.56 2.29 5.80
CA LEU A 123 5.63 1.20 6.80
C LEU A 123 5.10 1.64 8.17
N LYS A 124 5.37 2.88 8.60
CA LYS A 124 4.79 3.43 9.84
C LYS A 124 3.26 3.55 9.73
N LEU A 125 2.74 4.03 8.60
CA LEU A 125 1.29 4.10 8.37
C LEU A 125 0.64 2.72 8.47
N GLN A 126 1.29 1.67 7.95
CA GLN A 126 0.80 0.30 8.10
C GLN A 126 0.83 -0.21 9.54
N GLN A 127 1.88 0.09 10.29
CA GLN A 127 1.96 -0.29 11.71
C GLN A 127 0.87 0.39 12.53
N ILE A 128 0.64 1.70 12.29
CA ILE A 128 -0.46 2.45 12.89
C ILE A 128 -1.80 1.85 12.46
N ALA A 129 -1.98 1.55 11.17
CA ALA A 129 -3.18 0.91 10.66
C ALA A 129 -3.48 -0.40 11.40
N ILE A 130 -2.49 -1.29 11.52
CA ILE A 130 -2.63 -2.55 12.26
C ILE A 130 -3.01 -2.30 13.72
N ALA A 131 -2.31 -1.39 14.41
CA ALA A 131 -2.59 -1.07 15.80
C ALA A 131 -4.00 -0.52 16.00
N VAL A 132 -4.43 0.41 15.15
CA VAL A 132 -5.77 1.00 15.23
C VAL A 132 -6.84 -0.01 14.82
N SER A 133 -6.55 -0.94 13.88
CA SER A 133 -7.46 -2.06 13.58
C SER A 133 -7.72 -2.89 14.84
N PHE A 134 -6.68 -3.20 15.64
CA PHE A 134 -6.85 -3.97 16.88
C PHE A 134 -7.72 -3.23 17.90
N ILE A 135 -7.59 -1.90 17.98
CA ILE A 135 -8.48 -1.07 18.80
C ILE A 135 -9.92 -1.13 18.27
N SER A 136 -10.10 -1.00 16.94
CA SER A 136 -11.40 -1.06 16.29
C SER A 136 -12.12 -2.40 16.49
N LEU A 137 -11.36 -3.50 16.66
CA LEU A 137 -11.90 -4.82 16.94
C LEU A 137 -12.63 -4.90 18.30
N LEU A 138 -12.28 -4.06 19.29
CA LEU A 138 -12.98 -4.05 20.58
C LEU A 138 -14.39 -3.44 20.46
N PHE A 139 -14.58 -2.49 19.55
CA PHE A 139 -15.83 -1.78 19.36
C PHE A 139 -16.72 -2.40 18.27
N SER A 140 -16.12 -3.08 17.30
CA SER A 140 -16.83 -3.60 16.13
C SER A 140 -17.89 -4.67 16.43
N PRO A 141 -17.77 -5.58 17.42
CA PRO A 141 -18.79 -6.59 17.68
C PRO A 141 -20.08 -5.95 18.21
N ALA A 142 -19.96 -4.99 19.13
CA ALA A 142 -21.10 -4.26 19.68
C ALA A 142 -21.88 -3.51 18.59
N LEU A 143 -21.15 -2.86 17.67
CA LEU A 143 -21.74 -2.18 16.51
C LEU A 143 -22.40 -3.15 15.54
N ALA A 144 -21.71 -4.22 15.13
CA ALA A 144 -22.21 -5.18 14.16
C ALA A 144 -23.49 -5.87 14.65
N LEU A 145 -23.57 -6.18 15.94
CA LEU A 145 -24.71 -6.91 16.51
C LEU A 145 -25.94 -6.02 16.69
N LYS A 146 -25.77 -4.74 17.03
CA LYS A 146 -26.85 -3.74 17.01
C LYS A 146 -27.33 -3.51 15.57
N LEU A 147 -26.43 -3.38 14.59
CA LEU A 147 -26.77 -3.14 13.19
C LEU A 147 -27.49 -4.34 12.52
N LEU A 148 -27.05 -5.57 12.79
CA LEU A 148 -27.55 -6.77 12.11
C LEU A 148 -28.78 -7.40 12.79
N ARG A 149 -28.90 -7.27 14.11
CA ARG A 149 -29.91 -8.00 14.90
C ARG A 149 -30.80 -7.13 15.77
N ASP A 150 -30.60 -5.81 15.73
CA ASP A 150 -31.31 -4.81 16.55
C ASP A 150 -31.28 -5.10 18.06
N LYS A 151 -30.31 -5.92 18.51
CA LYS A 151 -30.14 -6.32 19.90
C LYS A 151 -28.94 -5.60 20.52
N THR A 152 -29.18 -4.91 21.63
CA THR A 152 -28.13 -4.39 22.52
C THR A 152 -27.55 -5.54 23.34
N LEU A 153 -26.43 -6.09 22.89
CA LEU A 153 -25.74 -7.22 23.54
C LEU A 153 -25.10 -6.94 24.90
N ILE A 154 -25.34 -5.78 25.49
CA ILE A 154 -24.80 -5.49 26.82
C ILE A 154 -25.47 -6.41 27.89
N LEU A 155 -26.60 -7.06 27.58
CA LEU A 155 -27.42 -7.79 28.56
C LEU A 155 -27.87 -9.21 28.16
N SER A 156 -27.47 -9.76 27.00
CA SER A 156 -27.88 -11.12 26.60
C SER A 156 -26.67 -12.03 26.45
N GLU A 157 -26.75 -13.22 27.06
CA GLU A 157 -25.75 -14.28 27.00
C GLU A 157 -25.22 -14.45 25.58
N MET A 158 -23.90 -14.30 25.42
CA MET A 158 -23.26 -14.53 24.13
C MET A 158 -23.44 -15.99 23.74
N LYS A 159 -24.12 -16.24 22.62
CA LYS A 159 -24.24 -17.59 22.09
C LYS A 159 -22.85 -18.10 21.68
N PRO A 160 -22.58 -19.41 21.84
CA PRO A 160 -21.27 -19.99 21.45
C PRO A 160 -20.91 -19.71 19.99
N GLU A 161 -21.91 -19.67 19.09
CA GLU A 161 -21.73 -19.29 17.68
C GLU A 161 -21.11 -17.90 17.46
N GLN A 162 -21.46 -16.91 18.30
CA GLN A 162 -20.94 -15.55 18.20
C GLN A 162 -19.50 -15.46 18.69
N ILE A 163 -19.17 -16.22 19.74
CA ILE A 163 -17.79 -16.32 20.26
C ILE A 163 -16.88 -16.94 19.22
N ILE A 164 -17.32 -18.03 18.56
CA ILE A 164 -16.58 -18.68 17.47
C ILE A 164 -16.34 -17.70 16.31
N ALA A 165 -17.36 -16.93 15.91
CA ALA A 165 -17.22 -15.93 14.85
C ALA A 165 -16.21 -14.82 15.21
N ILE A 166 -16.23 -14.32 16.45
CA ILE A 166 -15.28 -13.30 16.92
C ILE A 166 -13.85 -13.86 16.92
N VAL A 167 -13.64 -15.06 17.45
CA VAL A 167 -12.33 -15.72 17.46
C VAL A 167 -11.81 -15.95 16.03
N PHE A 168 -12.68 -16.37 15.12
CA PHE A 168 -12.33 -16.55 13.72
C PHE A 168 -11.87 -15.24 13.05
N VAL A 169 -12.59 -14.13 13.29
CA VAL A 169 -12.21 -12.80 12.78
C VAL A 169 -10.86 -12.36 13.35
N ILE A 170 -10.59 -12.61 14.63
CA ILE A 170 -9.30 -12.31 15.26
C ILE A 170 -8.16 -13.06 14.57
N VAL A 171 -8.32 -14.37 14.36
CA VAL A 171 -7.30 -15.21 13.71
C VAL A 171 -7.04 -14.73 12.29
N LEU A 172 -8.10 -14.50 11.50
CA LEU A 172 -7.99 -13.98 10.14
C LEU A 172 -7.28 -12.63 10.12
N MET A 173 -7.62 -11.74 11.04
CA MET A 173 -7.03 -10.41 11.12
C MET A 173 -5.53 -10.45 11.44
N VAL A 174 -5.10 -11.32 12.37
CA VAL A 174 -3.67 -11.51 12.66
C VAL A 174 -2.94 -12.04 11.42
N PHE A 175 -3.53 -13.03 10.74
CA PHE A 175 -2.95 -13.61 9.53
C PHE A 175 -2.81 -12.58 8.41
N VAL A 176 -3.89 -11.86 8.08
CA VAL A 176 -3.92 -10.84 7.03
C VAL A 176 -3.00 -9.67 7.36
N SER A 177 -2.97 -9.19 8.61
CA SER A 177 -2.08 -8.11 9.03
C SER A 177 -0.61 -8.49 8.86
N ARG A 178 -0.25 -9.73 9.23
CA ARG A 178 1.12 -10.23 9.12
C ARG A 178 1.52 -10.48 7.67
N TRP A 179 0.61 -11.02 6.86
CA TRP A 179 0.81 -11.22 5.43
C TRP A 179 0.93 -9.88 4.68
N GLY A 180 0.02 -8.95 4.93
CA GLY A 180 0.02 -7.59 4.37
C GLY A 180 1.34 -6.89 4.67
N TYR A 181 1.71 -6.75 5.95
CA TYR A 181 2.97 -6.08 6.32
C TYR A 181 4.21 -6.72 5.68
N ARG A 182 4.27 -8.06 5.61
CA ARG A 182 5.37 -8.77 4.94
C ARG A 182 5.42 -8.48 3.44
N SER A 183 4.26 -8.47 2.77
CA SER A 183 4.16 -8.17 1.34
C SER A 183 4.69 -6.76 1.03
N TYR A 184 4.25 -5.77 1.82
CA TYR A 184 4.71 -4.39 1.71
C TYR A 184 6.21 -4.23 1.97
N LYS A 185 6.74 -4.87 3.02
CA LYS A 185 8.18 -4.89 3.29
C LYS A 185 8.97 -5.52 2.12
N LYS A 186 8.47 -6.61 1.54
CA LYS A 186 9.11 -7.30 0.40
C LYS A 186 9.14 -6.41 -0.85
N VAL A 187 8.03 -5.75 -1.19
CA VAL A 187 7.94 -4.85 -2.35
C VAL A 187 8.87 -3.65 -2.18
N THR A 188 8.86 -3.02 -1.00
CA THR A 188 9.73 -1.86 -0.73
C THR A 188 11.21 -2.22 -0.67
N ASN A 189 11.60 -3.39 -0.14
CA ASN A 189 12.99 -3.83 -0.19
C ASN A 189 13.43 -4.17 -1.62
N SER A 190 12.57 -4.80 -2.42
CA SER A 190 12.90 -5.10 -3.81
C SER A 190 13.05 -3.84 -4.66
N ALA A 191 12.27 -2.79 -4.37
CA ALA A 191 12.42 -1.51 -5.05
C ALA A 191 13.65 -0.71 -4.59
N GLU A 192 14.13 -0.92 -3.37
CA GLU A 192 15.41 -0.37 -2.88
C GLU A 192 16.59 -1.02 -3.60
N ALA A 193 16.60 -2.36 -3.71
CA ALA A 193 17.65 -3.09 -4.44
C ALA A 193 17.74 -2.65 -5.91
N LEU A 194 16.59 -2.42 -6.58
CA LEU A 194 16.55 -1.90 -7.94
C LEU A 194 17.13 -0.47 -8.06
N LEU A 195 17.13 0.31 -6.98
CA LEU A 195 17.77 1.62 -6.96
C LEU A 195 19.27 1.43 -6.75
N GLU A 196 19.70 0.60 -5.80
CA GLU A 196 21.12 0.29 -5.55
C GLU A 196 21.83 -0.26 -6.80
N ASP A 197 21.16 -1.10 -7.59
CA ASP A 197 21.68 -1.62 -8.86
C ASP A 197 21.93 -0.52 -9.93
N LEU A 198 21.36 0.69 -9.78
CA LEU A 198 21.61 1.82 -10.69
C LEU A 198 22.88 2.62 -10.35
N GLU A 199 23.50 2.37 -9.18
CA GLU A 199 24.79 2.97 -8.79
C GLU A 199 25.99 2.17 -9.32
N ALA A 200 25.81 0.87 -9.54
CA ALA A 200 26.85 -0.07 -9.99
C ALA A 200 27.06 -0.03 -11.52
#